data_AF-A0A3B5B2X3-F1
#
_entry.id   AF-A0A3B5B2X3-F1
#
_cell.length_a   1.000
_cell.length_b   1.000
_cell.length_c   1.000
_cell.angle_alpha   90.00
_cell.angle_beta   90.00
_cell.angle_gamma   90.00
#
_symmetry.space_group_name_H-M   'P 1'
#
loop_
_entity.id
_entity.type
_entity.pdbx_description
1 polymer ?
#
loop_
_entity_poly.entity_id
_entity_poly.type
_entity_poly.pdbx_seq_one_letter_code
_entity_poly.pdbx_strand_id
1 'polypeptide(L)'
;MAPMMYSCINHFTPLQSLMPPEADPASLRENTFSIGFTDLNESLNELDDHELDALVADLGSNLNLPEPSTCQQADKHSAPHATTQGSEPAAARPAPPNTTESSRSEPQTKADKIKLALEKLKEAKVRKLIVKVLMSDGSSKTLMVDERQSVREVLDTLFEKTHCDCSIDWSLCETDPELQIERGFEDHEYLVELLSAWTRHSENKIHFVSRPQKYVMFRDPQVFYMWKKKNACSSGINQHAKELLIKEHFGGSALIVPDLEGTLHLKEDGKKVWKPRYFMLRASGIYYVPKGKTKSSSDLACFVHFEKVNVYTTSNYKQKYKAPTNFCFMLKHPCIQKESHYIKFLCCDDEHTLQLWVNSIRIAKYGTVLYQNYQAAVRRASTLQTLTSAGHKDRSNGHASRTSPSKATDADGYPHEPPPSFIPPPPPGHAHV
;
A
#
# COMPACT_ATOMS: atom_id res chain seq x y z
N MET A 1 -60.04 -29.38 -20.40
CA MET A 1 -59.50 -28.60 -19.26
C MET A 1 -58.42 -29.43 -18.58
N ALA A 2 -57.26 -28.86 -18.28
CA ALA A 2 -56.22 -29.47 -17.46
C ALA A 2 -55.38 -28.34 -16.82
N PRO A 3 -55.12 -28.35 -15.49
CA PRO A 3 -54.29 -27.35 -14.85
C PRO A 3 -52.80 -27.68 -14.98
N MET A 4 -51.97 -26.66 -15.20
CA MET A 4 -50.50 -26.81 -15.19
C MET A 4 -49.96 -26.87 -13.76
N MET A 5 -49.01 -27.77 -13.49
CA MET A 5 -48.13 -27.69 -12.32
C MET A 5 -46.72 -27.25 -12.75
N TYR A 6 -46.38 -25.98 -12.50
CA TYR A 6 -45.03 -25.46 -12.70
C TYR A 6 -44.13 -25.87 -11.53
N SER A 7 -43.30 -26.89 -11.74
CA SER A 7 -42.19 -27.22 -10.82
C SER A 7 -40.95 -26.39 -11.15
N CYS A 8 -40.78 -25.26 -10.45
CA CYS A 8 -39.55 -24.47 -10.51
C CYS A 8 -38.50 -25.04 -9.55
N ILE A 9 -37.61 -25.88 -10.07
CA ILE A 9 -36.52 -26.51 -9.31
C ILE A 9 -35.51 -25.44 -8.84
N ASN A 10 -35.27 -25.38 -7.53
CA ASN A 10 -34.29 -24.46 -6.92
C ASN A 10 -32.86 -25.01 -7.08
N HIS A 11 -32.19 -24.72 -8.20
CA HIS A 11 -30.75 -24.94 -8.32
C HIS A 11 -29.94 -23.81 -7.66
N PHE A 12 -29.72 -23.96 -6.35
CA PHE A 12 -28.59 -23.36 -5.64
C PHE A 12 -27.74 -24.50 -5.05
N THR A 13 -26.80 -25.01 -5.83
CA THR A 13 -25.84 -26.03 -5.40
C THR A 13 -24.86 -25.47 -4.37
N PRO A 14 -24.56 -26.18 -3.27
CA PRO A 14 -23.47 -25.82 -2.37
C PRO A 14 -22.13 -25.85 -3.11
N LEU A 15 -21.36 -24.77 -3.03
CA LEU A 15 -20.10 -24.60 -3.77
C LEU A 15 -18.92 -25.27 -3.05
N GLN A 16 -18.85 -26.60 -3.12
CA GLN A 16 -17.69 -27.40 -2.68
C GLN A 16 -16.77 -27.83 -3.85
N SER A 17 -16.62 -26.95 -4.83
CA SER A 17 -15.46 -26.88 -5.73
C SER A 17 -15.45 -25.48 -6.33
N LEU A 18 -14.39 -24.71 -6.09
CA LEU A 18 -14.38 -23.26 -6.34
C LEU A 18 -13.04 -22.74 -6.89
N MET A 19 -12.37 -23.56 -7.68
CA MET A 19 -11.19 -23.16 -8.43
C MET A 19 -11.44 -23.39 -9.93
N PRO A 20 -10.95 -22.50 -10.81
CA PRO A 20 -10.60 -22.90 -12.18
C PRO A 20 -9.64 -24.09 -12.13
N PRO A 21 -9.44 -24.86 -13.22
CA PRO A 21 -8.28 -25.75 -13.30
C PRO A 21 -7.03 -24.94 -12.97
N GLU A 22 -6.13 -25.49 -12.15
CA GLU A 22 -4.87 -24.82 -11.82
C GLU A 22 -4.11 -24.56 -13.13
N ALA A 23 -3.98 -23.28 -13.47
CA ALA A 23 -3.12 -22.86 -14.58
C ALA A 23 -1.70 -23.26 -14.19
N ASP A 24 -1.07 -24.11 -15.00
CA ASP A 24 0.25 -24.67 -14.71
C ASP A 24 1.21 -23.53 -14.30
N PRO A 25 1.79 -23.56 -13.08
CA PRO A 25 2.68 -22.49 -12.63
C PRO A 25 3.97 -22.38 -13.44
N ALA A 26 4.27 -23.33 -14.36
CA ALA A 26 5.27 -23.17 -15.40
C ALA A 26 4.78 -22.30 -16.57
N SER A 27 3.50 -22.39 -16.96
CA SER A 27 2.92 -21.64 -18.09
C SER A 27 2.80 -20.13 -17.82
N LEU A 28 2.62 -19.72 -16.56
CA LEU A 28 2.60 -18.31 -16.14
C LEU A 28 4.00 -17.72 -15.87
N ARG A 29 5.07 -18.52 -15.91
CA ARG A 29 6.48 -18.07 -15.79
C ARG A 29 7.06 -17.53 -17.11
N GLU A 30 6.21 -17.12 -18.05
CA GLU A 30 6.65 -16.57 -19.33
C GLU A 30 7.05 -15.08 -19.18
N ASN A 31 8.04 -14.85 -18.31
CA ASN A 31 8.52 -13.60 -17.70
C ASN A 31 8.09 -12.27 -18.34
N THR A 32 6.96 -11.72 -17.86
CA THR A 32 6.64 -10.30 -18.00
C THR A 32 7.53 -9.48 -17.07
N PHE A 33 8.74 -9.10 -17.51
CA PHE A 33 9.69 -8.31 -16.71
C PHE A 33 9.31 -6.82 -16.56
N SER A 34 8.30 -6.34 -17.29
CA SER A 34 7.93 -4.92 -17.37
C SER A 34 6.41 -4.71 -17.25
N ILE A 35 5.97 -3.80 -16.38
CA ILE A 35 4.56 -3.49 -16.10
C ILE A 35 4.29 -2.01 -16.39
N GLY A 36 3.33 -1.75 -17.29
CA GLY A 36 2.97 -0.39 -17.71
C GLY A 36 3.79 0.17 -18.88
N PHE A 37 4.46 -0.70 -19.64
CA PHE A 37 5.25 -0.40 -20.83
C PHE A 37 4.85 -1.32 -21.99
N THR A 38 5.19 -0.94 -23.22
CA THR A 38 4.97 -1.76 -24.43
C THR A 38 5.95 -2.92 -24.52
N ASP A 39 7.21 -2.73 -24.10
CA ASP A 39 8.21 -3.79 -23.96
C ASP A 39 9.26 -3.49 -22.84
N LEU A 40 10.12 -4.49 -22.59
CA LEU A 40 11.15 -4.42 -21.56
C LEU A 40 12.26 -3.40 -21.87
N ASN A 41 12.60 -3.20 -23.15
CA ASN A 41 13.61 -2.23 -23.57
C ASN A 41 13.10 -0.79 -23.43
N GLU A 42 11.82 -0.50 -23.69
CA GLU A 42 11.20 0.78 -23.32
C GLU A 42 11.36 1.02 -21.81
N SER A 43 10.99 0.04 -20.98
CA SER A 43 11.05 0.17 -19.52
C SER A 43 12.46 0.39 -18.97
N LEU A 44 13.49 -0.20 -19.60
CA LEU A 44 14.89 -0.02 -19.24
C LEU A 44 15.46 1.34 -19.68
N ASN A 45 14.92 1.96 -20.72
CA ASN A 45 15.27 3.33 -21.11
C ASN A 45 14.67 4.37 -20.14
N GLU A 46 13.47 4.08 -19.62
CA GLU A 46 12.70 4.91 -18.69
C GLU A 46 13.15 4.81 -17.21
N LEU A 47 14.17 3.99 -16.89
CA LEU A 47 14.87 4.03 -15.61
C LEU A 47 15.86 5.21 -15.57
N ASP A 48 16.07 5.78 -14.38
CA ASP A 48 17.18 6.71 -14.18
C ASP A 48 18.54 5.98 -14.17
N ASP A 49 19.62 6.70 -14.50
CA ASP A 49 20.92 6.07 -14.75
C ASP A 49 21.52 5.45 -13.46
N HIS A 50 21.13 5.96 -12.28
CA HIS A 50 21.53 5.41 -10.99
C HIS A 50 20.80 4.09 -10.69
N GLU A 51 19.50 3.98 -10.96
CA GLU A 51 18.77 2.71 -10.89
C GLU A 51 19.27 1.68 -11.91
N LEU A 52 19.61 2.11 -13.13
CA LEU A 52 20.15 1.22 -14.15
C LEU A 52 21.53 0.68 -13.75
N ASP A 53 22.39 1.52 -13.16
CA ASP A 53 23.68 1.07 -12.61
C ASP A 53 23.50 0.17 -11.39
N ALA A 54 22.55 0.47 -10.49
CA ALA A 54 22.22 -0.39 -9.35
C ALA A 54 21.69 -1.77 -9.79
N LEU A 55 20.84 -1.83 -10.83
CA LEU A 55 20.37 -3.06 -11.47
C LEU A 55 21.54 -3.88 -12.05
N VAL A 56 22.45 -3.22 -12.79
CA VAL A 56 23.63 -3.87 -13.35
C VAL A 56 24.60 -4.35 -12.26
N ALA A 57 24.72 -3.64 -11.14
CA ALA A 57 25.57 -4.01 -10.00
C ALA A 57 24.99 -5.19 -9.18
N ASP A 58 23.72 -5.13 -8.78
CA ASP A 58 23.06 -6.17 -7.97
C ASP A 58 23.01 -7.51 -8.71
N LEU A 59 22.69 -7.51 -10.01
CA LEU A 59 22.76 -8.73 -10.81
C LEU A 59 24.19 -9.15 -11.15
N GLY A 60 25.21 -8.33 -10.85
CA GLY A 60 26.62 -8.70 -10.94
C GLY A 60 27.16 -9.41 -9.70
N SER A 61 26.69 -9.06 -8.50
CA SER A 61 27.17 -9.63 -7.23
C SER A 61 26.68 -11.08 -7.02
N ASN A 62 25.46 -11.39 -7.46
CA ASN A 62 24.79 -12.68 -7.29
C ASN A 62 25.46 -13.89 -8.01
N LEU A 63 26.53 -13.66 -8.78
CA LEU A 63 27.34 -14.70 -9.43
C LEU A 63 28.51 -15.22 -8.57
N ASN A 64 28.90 -14.49 -7.51
CA ASN A 64 30.12 -14.76 -6.72
C ASN A 64 29.86 -15.27 -5.28
N LEU A 65 28.97 -16.26 -5.12
CA LEU A 65 28.75 -16.95 -3.85
C LEU A 65 29.16 -18.43 -3.96
N PRO A 66 30.29 -18.85 -3.35
CA PRO A 66 30.65 -20.26 -3.18
C PRO A 66 29.67 -20.98 -2.24
N GLU A 67 29.47 -22.28 -2.43
CA GLU A 67 28.67 -23.09 -1.51
C GLU A 67 29.37 -23.28 -0.15
N PRO A 68 28.62 -23.31 0.98
CA PRO A 68 29.20 -23.43 2.31
C PRO A 68 29.67 -24.86 2.57
N SER A 69 30.96 -25.11 2.32
CA SER A 69 31.62 -26.37 2.70
C SER A 69 31.63 -26.55 4.22
N THR A 70 31.20 -27.73 4.69
CA THR A 70 31.07 -28.06 6.11
C THR A 70 32.43 -28.09 6.83
N CYS A 71 32.62 -27.21 7.82
CA CYS A 71 33.74 -27.27 8.76
C CYS A 71 33.26 -27.41 10.21
N GLN A 72 33.95 -28.25 10.98
CA GLN A 72 33.57 -28.62 12.36
C GLN A 72 34.20 -27.69 13.40
N GLN A 73 33.71 -27.77 14.64
CA GLN A 73 34.14 -26.93 15.77
C GLN A 73 35.53 -27.30 16.29
N ALA A 74 36.35 -26.29 16.60
CA ALA A 74 37.42 -26.32 17.60
C ALA A 74 37.56 -24.91 18.20
N ASP A 75 37.88 -24.79 19.49
CA ASP A 75 37.51 -23.61 20.29
C ASP A 75 38.62 -23.17 21.28
N LYS A 76 39.06 -21.90 21.19
CA LYS A 76 40.00 -21.16 22.09
C LYS A 76 41.44 -21.72 22.20
N HIS A 77 42.49 -21.04 22.72
CA HIS A 77 42.61 -19.87 23.61
C HIS A 77 43.91 -19.05 23.37
N SER A 78 43.88 -17.76 23.74
CA SER A 78 44.96 -16.86 24.27
C SER A 78 46.41 -16.85 23.72
N ALA A 79 46.93 -15.64 23.52
CA ALA A 79 48.36 -15.26 23.40
C ALA A 79 48.96 -14.90 24.80
N PRO A 80 50.14 -14.24 24.96
CA PRO A 80 51.20 -13.83 24.00
C PRO A 80 52.67 -14.09 24.48
N HIS A 81 53.69 -13.73 23.68
CA HIS A 81 55.02 -13.27 24.18
C HIS A 81 55.87 -12.57 23.08
N ALA A 82 56.84 -11.72 23.48
CA ALA A 82 57.85 -11.04 22.64
C ALA A 82 59.23 -11.75 22.75
N THR A 83 60.35 -11.43 22.04
CA THR A 83 60.99 -10.11 21.84
C THR A 83 62.19 -10.14 20.84
N THR A 84 62.51 -9.00 20.20
CA THR A 84 63.85 -8.51 19.70
C THR A 84 64.61 -9.12 18.49
N GLN A 85 65.14 -8.19 17.66
CA GLN A 85 66.35 -8.22 16.78
C GLN A 85 66.35 -9.18 15.55
N GLY A 86 66.90 -8.80 14.38
CA GLY A 86 67.49 -7.52 13.93
C GLY A 86 68.10 -7.58 12.50
N SER A 87 68.72 -6.45 12.08
CA SER A 87 69.58 -6.27 10.87
C SER A 87 68.95 -5.89 9.50
N GLU A 88 69.54 -4.85 8.90
CA GLU A 88 69.43 -4.31 7.52
C GLU A 88 70.67 -4.74 6.67
N PRO A 89 70.87 -4.29 5.41
CA PRO A 89 69.94 -4.12 4.28
C PRO A 89 70.50 -4.70 2.95
N ALA A 90 69.66 -4.82 1.90
CA ALA A 90 70.12 -4.89 0.50
C ALA A 90 69.00 -4.44 -0.47
N ALA A 91 69.37 -3.86 -1.62
CA ALA A 91 68.42 -3.27 -2.57
C ALA A 91 68.23 -4.11 -3.85
N ALA A 92 66.98 -4.23 -4.31
CA ALA A 92 66.63 -4.63 -5.68
C ALA A 92 65.31 -3.97 -6.11
N ARG A 93 65.26 -3.37 -7.30
CA ARG A 93 64.01 -2.91 -7.94
C ARG A 93 63.33 -4.09 -8.64
N PRO A 94 62.01 -4.28 -8.51
CA PRO A 94 61.23 -5.05 -9.47
C PRO A 94 61.11 -4.30 -10.81
N ALA A 95 61.18 -5.04 -11.92
CA ALA A 95 60.73 -4.57 -13.24
C ALA A 95 59.19 -4.70 -13.35
N PRO A 96 58.51 -3.97 -14.25
CA PRO A 96 57.05 -4.01 -14.34
C PRO A 96 56.54 -5.36 -14.89
N PRO A 97 55.49 -5.96 -14.29
CA PRO A 97 54.73 -7.03 -14.93
C PRO A 97 53.95 -6.48 -16.14
N ASN A 98 53.93 -7.23 -17.24
CA ASN A 98 53.33 -6.80 -18.50
C ASN A 98 51.83 -6.47 -18.37
N THR A 99 51.39 -5.46 -19.11
CA THR A 99 49.98 -5.19 -19.40
C THR A 99 49.38 -6.34 -20.22
N THR A 100 48.73 -7.27 -19.53
CA THR A 100 47.69 -8.12 -20.13
C THR A 100 46.35 -7.47 -19.84
N GLU A 101 45.97 -6.48 -20.64
CA GLU A 101 44.69 -5.78 -20.50
C GLU A 101 43.52 -6.72 -20.85
N SER A 102 43.04 -7.47 -19.85
CA SER A 102 41.65 -7.89 -19.81
C SER A 102 40.79 -6.68 -19.47
N SER A 103 40.75 -5.71 -20.38
CA SER A 103 39.93 -4.50 -20.30
C SER A 103 38.47 -4.88 -20.52
N ARG A 104 37.87 -5.49 -19.48
CA ARG A 104 36.42 -5.69 -19.36
C ARG A 104 35.79 -4.31 -19.22
N SER A 105 35.63 -3.63 -20.35
CA SER A 105 35.07 -2.28 -20.46
C SER A 105 33.76 -2.20 -19.69
N GLU A 106 33.74 -1.35 -18.66
CA GLU A 106 32.48 -0.98 -18.02
C GLU A 106 31.57 -0.35 -19.07
N PRO A 107 30.26 -0.66 -19.09
CA PRO A 107 29.35 -0.20 -20.13
C PRO A 107 29.19 1.34 -20.05
N GLN A 108 29.92 2.06 -20.91
CA GLN A 108 29.99 3.52 -20.86
C GLN A 108 28.74 4.21 -21.41
N THR A 109 28.00 3.58 -22.33
CA THR A 109 26.74 4.14 -22.85
C THR A 109 25.52 3.52 -22.18
N LYS A 110 24.40 4.27 -22.12
CA LYS A 110 23.13 3.74 -21.64
C LYS A 110 22.67 2.51 -22.44
N ALA A 111 22.96 2.45 -23.75
CA ALA A 111 22.65 1.28 -24.58
C ALA A 111 23.43 0.03 -24.15
N ASP A 112 24.72 0.15 -23.81
CA ASP A 112 25.53 -0.96 -23.30
C ASP A 112 25.03 -1.43 -21.92
N LYS A 113 24.66 -0.48 -21.05
CA LYS A 113 24.08 -0.77 -19.73
C LYS A 113 22.75 -1.53 -19.86
N ILE A 114 21.87 -1.09 -20.76
CA ILE A 114 20.59 -1.75 -21.06
C ILE A 114 20.82 -3.15 -21.63
N LYS A 115 21.75 -3.33 -22.56
CA LYS A 115 22.09 -4.66 -23.09
C LYS A 115 22.58 -5.60 -21.99
N LEU A 116 23.49 -5.14 -21.13
CA LEU A 116 24.00 -5.94 -20.02
C LEU A 116 22.91 -6.26 -18.98
N ALA A 117 21.98 -5.33 -18.74
CA ALA A 117 20.80 -5.57 -17.90
C ALA A 117 19.86 -6.63 -18.51
N LEU A 118 19.61 -6.59 -19.83
CA LEU A 118 18.79 -7.58 -20.55
C LEU A 118 19.39 -8.99 -20.56
N GLU A 119 20.72 -9.10 -20.56
CA GLU A 119 21.43 -10.37 -20.40
C GLU A 119 21.30 -10.87 -18.95
N LYS A 120 21.68 -10.04 -17.97
CA LYS A 120 21.65 -10.39 -16.55
C LYS A 120 20.25 -10.68 -15.99
N LEU A 121 19.19 -10.00 -16.46
CA LEU A 121 17.82 -10.26 -16.01
C LEU A 121 17.32 -11.67 -16.35
N LYS A 122 17.92 -12.35 -17.34
CA LYS A 122 17.62 -13.75 -17.67
C LYS A 122 18.33 -14.75 -16.75
N GLU A 123 19.46 -14.35 -16.17
CA GLU A 123 20.29 -15.14 -15.26
C GLU A 123 19.94 -14.89 -13.78
N ALA A 124 19.10 -13.88 -13.51
CA ALA A 124 18.73 -13.45 -12.17
C ALA A 124 17.98 -14.54 -11.38
N LYS A 125 18.55 -14.96 -10.25
CA LYS A 125 17.93 -15.91 -9.29
C LYS A 125 16.81 -15.29 -8.45
N VAL A 126 16.69 -13.97 -8.44
CA VAL A 126 15.62 -13.20 -7.77
C VAL A 126 14.85 -12.47 -8.86
N ARG A 127 13.53 -12.66 -8.91
CA ARG A 127 12.66 -12.05 -9.92
C ARG A 127 12.55 -10.55 -9.67
N LYS A 128 12.79 -9.76 -10.71
CA LYS A 128 12.63 -8.30 -10.72
C LYS A 128 11.63 -7.88 -11.79
N LEU A 129 10.88 -6.83 -11.51
CA LEU A 129 9.97 -6.14 -12.42
C LEU A 129 10.38 -4.67 -12.55
N ILE A 130 10.24 -4.11 -13.75
CA ILE A 130 10.30 -2.66 -13.96
C ILE A 130 8.86 -2.16 -14.07
N VAL A 131 8.48 -1.25 -13.18
CA VAL A 131 7.09 -0.91 -12.89
C VAL A 131 6.83 0.57 -13.11
N LYS A 132 5.87 0.91 -13.97
CA LYS A 132 5.39 2.29 -14.17
C LYS A 132 4.30 2.62 -13.15
N VAL A 133 4.59 3.56 -12.25
CA VAL A 133 3.66 4.09 -11.25
C VAL A 133 3.15 5.44 -11.73
N LEU A 134 1.84 5.60 -11.85
CA LEU A 134 1.20 6.87 -12.23
C LEU A 134 1.01 7.78 -11.02
N MET A 135 1.18 9.07 -11.24
CA MET A 135 1.14 10.12 -10.22
C MET A 135 -0.16 10.93 -10.32
N SER A 136 -0.58 11.56 -9.22
CA SER A 136 -1.79 12.39 -9.14
C SER A 136 -1.85 13.58 -10.12
N ASP A 137 -0.70 14.02 -10.65
CA ASP A 137 -0.56 15.10 -11.64
C ASP A 137 -0.58 14.62 -13.10
N GLY A 138 -0.73 13.30 -13.32
CA GLY A 138 -0.67 12.67 -14.64
C GLY A 138 0.74 12.32 -15.12
N SER A 139 1.79 12.63 -14.36
CA SER A 139 3.14 12.13 -14.61
C SER A 139 3.28 10.66 -14.19
N SER A 140 4.47 10.08 -14.39
CA SER A 140 4.78 8.73 -13.94
C SER A 140 6.21 8.62 -13.41
N LYS A 141 6.43 7.70 -12.46
CA LYS A 141 7.75 7.26 -12.06
C LYS A 141 7.95 5.78 -12.41
N THR A 142 9.06 5.49 -13.07
CA THR A 142 9.57 4.13 -13.21
C THR A 142 10.31 3.73 -11.94
N LEU A 143 10.16 2.47 -11.55
CA LEU A 143 10.88 1.84 -10.43
C LEU A 143 11.29 0.43 -10.83
N MET A 144 12.48 0.00 -10.40
CA MET A 144 12.79 -1.43 -10.30
C MET A 144 12.26 -1.96 -8.96
N VAL A 145 11.55 -3.09 -8.97
CA VAL A 145 11.03 -3.76 -7.77
C VAL A 145 11.28 -5.26 -7.85
N ASP A 146 11.74 -5.90 -6.77
CA ASP A 146 11.94 -7.36 -6.72
C ASP A 146 10.96 -8.12 -5.82
N GLU A 147 10.93 -9.45 -5.95
CA GLU A 147 9.93 -10.31 -5.31
C GLU A 147 10.01 -10.38 -3.77
N ARG A 148 10.94 -9.66 -3.15
CA ARG A 148 11.07 -9.51 -1.69
C ARG A 148 10.50 -8.18 -1.18
N GLN A 149 10.15 -7.24 -2.07
CA GLN A 149 9.71 -5.91 -1.66
C GLN A 149 8.20 -5.82 -1.44
N SER A 150 7.84 -5.42 -0.23
CA SER A 150 6.48 -5.09 0.20
C SER A 150 6.03 -3.73 -0.34
N VAL A 151 4.71 -3.52 -0.38
CA VAL A 151 4.11 -2.22 -0.72
C VAL A 151 4.58 -1.09 0.22
N ARG A 152 4.91 -1.38 1.49
CA ARG A 152 5.60 -0.44 2.40
C ARG A 152 6.90 0.07 1.80
N GLU A 153 7.77 -0.82 1.37
CA GLU A 153 9.12 -0.47 0.90
C GLU A 153 9.06 0.30 -0.43
N VAL A 154 8.15 -0.08 -1.34
CA VAL A 154 7.92 0.68 -2.58
C VAL A 154 7.31 2.06 -2.31
N LEU A 155 6.42 2.19 -1.30
CA LEU A 155 5.92 3.50 -0.84
C LEU A 155 7.06 4.36 -0.27
N ASP A 156 7.99 3.77 0.48
CA ASP A 156 9.14 4.48 1.03
C ASP A 156 10.09 4.98 -0.07
N THR A 157 10.40 4.16 -1.08
CA THR A 157 11.14 4.61 -2.27
C THR A 157 10.40 5.72 -3.02
N LEU A 158 9.07 5.67 -3.09
CA LEU A 158 8.26 6.74 -3.68
C LEU A 158 8.28 8.02 -2.85
N PHE A 159 8.27 7.95 -1.52
CA PHE A 159 8.44 9.13 -0.65
C PHE A 159 9.80 9.81 -0.91
N GLU A 160 10.87 9.02 -0.99
CA GLU A 160 12.22 9.50 -1.30
C GLU A 160 12.31 10.09 -2.72
N LYS A 161 11.74 9.45 -3.75
CA LYS A 161 11.70 9.96 -5.14
C LYS A 161 10.70 11.10 -5.40
N THR A 162 9.76 11.40 -4.51
CA THR A 162 8.72 12.44 -4.71
C THR A 162 8.86 13.66 -3.79
N HIS A 163 9.54 13.50 -2.64
CA HIS A 163 9.60 14.51 -1.58
C HIS A 163 8.21 14.98 -1.08
N CYS A 164 7.21 14.09 -1.14
CA CYS A 164 5.87 14.35 -0.59
C CYS A 164 5.87 14.43 0.95
N ASP A 165 4.74 14.81 1.54
CA ASP A 165 4.56 15.00 2.99
C ASP A 165 4.72 13.72 3.86
N CYS A 166 4.93 12.57 3.22
CA CYS A 166 5.04 11.25 3.86
C CYS A 166 3.83 10.87 4.73
N SER A 167 2.65 11.43 4.42
CA SER A 167 1.39 11.14 5.11
C SER A 167 1.02 9.65 5.07
N ILE A 168 0.42 9.16 6.16
CA ILE A 168 -0.09 7.78 6.27
C ILE A 168 -1.21 7.44 5.27
N ASP A 169 -1.79 8.47 4.62
CA ASP A 169 -2.86 8.33 3.64
C ASP A 169 -2.37 7.96 2.23
N TRP A 170 -1.07 8.12 1.93
CA TRP A 170 -0.49 7.69 0.66
C TRP A 170 -0.61 6.17 0.46
N SER A 171 -1.02 5.78 -0.74
CA SER A 171 -1.36 4.40 -1.12
C SER A 171 -0.87 4.10 -2.53
N LEU A 172 -0.36 2.90 -2.75
CA LEU A 172 -0.33 2.29 -4.08
C LEU A 172 -1.68 1.61 -4.33
N CYS A 173 -2.23 1.81 -5.53
CA CYS A 173 -3.57 1.31 -5.89
C CYS A 173 -3.55 0.69 -7.28
N GLU A 174 -4.17 -0.48 -7.45
CA GLU A 174 -4.49 -1.00 -8.79
C GLU A 174 -5.84 -0.48 -9.28
N THR A 175 -5.88 -0.11 -10.57
CA THR A 175 -7.12 0.08 -11.34
C THR A 175 -7.17 -0.92 -12.47
N ASP A 176 -8.32 -1.55 -12.69
CA ASP A 176 -8.62 -2.49 -13.78
C ASP A 176 -9.73 -1.86 -14.65
N PRO A 177 -9.40 -1.34 -15.85
CA PRO A 177 -10.36 -0.66 -16.73
C PRO A 177 -11.41 -1.59 -17.34
N GLU A 178 -11.08 -2.87 -17.59
CA GLU A 178 -11.99 -3.83 -18.22
C GLU A 178 -13.17 -4.15 -17.29
N LEU A 179 -12.88 -4.42 -16.01
CA LEU A 179 -13.90 -4.61 -14.99
C LEU A 179 -14.47 -3.29 -14.45
N GLN A 180 -13.79 -2.16 -14.64
CA GLN A 180 -14.09 -0.82 -14.07
C GLN A 180 -14.05 -0.83 -12.53
N ILE A 181 -12.91 -1.25 -11.98
CA ILE A 181 -12.70 -1.42 -10.54
C ILE A 181 -11.35 -0.84 -10.08
N GLU A 182 -11.25 -0.58 -8.78
CA GLU A 182 -10.02 -0.16 -8.12
C GLU A 182 -9.88 -0.78 -6.73
N ARG A 183 -8.65 -0.93 -6.24
CA ARG A 183 -8.38 -1.10 -4.80
C ARG A 183 -7.06 -0.45 -4.40
N GLY A 184 -6.95 -0.11 -3.12
CA GLY A 184 -5.64 0.08 -2.51
C GLY A 184 -4.97 -1.28 -2.28
N PHE A 185 -3.65 -1.31 -2.42
CA PHE A 185 -2.83 -2.36 -1.84
C PHE A 185 -2.63 -2.07 -0.34
N GLU A 186 -2.57 -3.12 0.47
CA GLU A 186 -2.20 -3.04 1.87
C GLU A 186 -0.68 -3.07 2.01
N ASP A 187 -0.11 -2.30 2.96
CA ASP A 187 1.34 -2.06 3.02
C ASP A 187 2.22 -3.31 3.29
N HIS A 188 1.61 -4.47 3.56
CA HIS A 188 2.27 -5.77 3.73
C HIS A 188 2.26 -6.69 2.49
N GLU A 189 1.47 -6.37 1.44
CA GLU A 189 1.41 -7.22 0.25
C GLU A 189 2.73 -7.08 -0.56
N TYR A 190 3.23 -8.17 -1.15
CA TYR A 190 4.44 -8.15 -1.99
C TYR A 190 4.09 -7.75 -3.43
N LEU A 191 4.67 -6.64 -3.92
CA LEU A 191 4.16 -6.02 -5.15
C LEU A 191 4.33 -6.93 -6.40
N VAL A 192 5.43 -7.66 -6.49
CA VAL A 192 5.67 -8.61 -7.61
C VAL A 192 4.69 -9.78 -7.59
N GLU A 193 4.24 -10.24 -6.42
CA GLU A 193 3.22 -11.29 -6.31
C GLU A 193 1.88 -10.80 -6.86
N LEU A 194 1.47 -9.58 -6.48
CA LEU A 194 0.22 -8.97 -6.97
C LEU A 194 0.22 -8.77 -8.49
N LEU A 195 1.33 -8.28 -9.05
CA LEU A 195 1.45 -8.02 -10.48
C LEU A 195 1.64 -9.31 -11.30
N SER A 196 2.11 -10.40 -10.68
CA SER A 196 2.14 -11.73 -11.31
C SER A 196 0.74 -12.29 -11.61
N ALA A 197 -0.33 -11.70 -11.07
CA ALA A 197 -1.71 -12.05 -11.39
C ALA A 197 -2.29 -11.30 -12.61
N TRP A 198 -1.56 -10.34 -13.19
CA TRP A 198 -1.99 -9.57 -14.36
C TRP A 198 -1.60 -10.28 -15.68
N THR A 199 -2.37 -10.06 -16.75
CA THR A 199 -2.05 -10.64 -18.07
C THR A 199 -1.02 -9.80 -18.83
N ARG A 200 -0.32 -10.41 -19.80
CA ARG A 200 0.64 -9.73 -20.70
C ARG A 200 0.08 -8.53 -21.47
N HIS A 201 -1.24 -8.48 -21.67
CA HIS A 201 -1.94 -7.40 -22.36
C HIS A 201 -2.91 -6.67 -21.42
N SER A 202 -2.54 -6.57 -20.14
CA SER A 202 -3.34 -5.90 -19.13
C SER A 202 -3.32 -4.39 -19.32
N GLU A 203 -4.50 -3.76 -19.36
CA GLU A 203 -4.66 -2.30 -19.30
C GLU A 203 -4.60 -1.76 -17.86
N ASN A 204 -4.37 -2.64 -16.87
CA ASN A 204 -4.32 -2.26 -15.47
C ASN A 204 -3.17 -1.27 -15.19
N LYS A 205 -3.42 -0.36 -14.25
CA LYS A 205 -2.50 0.73 -13.91
C LYS A 205 -2.32 0.80 -12.40
N ILE A 206 -1.08 1.09 -11.98
CA ILE A 206 -0.73 1.36 -10.59
C ILE A 206 -0.69 2.88 -10.41
N HIS A 207 -1.35 3.38 -9.36
CA HIS A 207 -1.37 4.80 -9.03
C HIS A 207 -0.81 5.03 -7.62
N PHE A 208 0.05 6.03 -7.46
CA PHE A 208 0.48 6.56 -6.16
C PHE A 208 -0.37 7.76 -5.80
N VAL A 209 -1.31 7.56 -4.87
CA VAL A 209 -2.39 8.51 -4.54
C VAL A 209 -2.68 8.57 -3.05
N SER A 210 -3.10 9.73 -2.55
CA SER A 210 -3.59 9.88 -1.18
C SER A 210 -5.03 9.36 -1.08
N ARG A 211 -5.29 8.42 -0.15
CA ARG A 211 -6.62 7.85 0.11
C ARG A 211 -6.90 7.85 1.62
N PRO A 212 -7.54 8.90 2.17
CA PRO A 212 -7.88 9.00 3.59
C PRO A 212 -8.70 7.84 4.19
N GLN A 213 -9.34 7.02 3.34
CA GLN A 213 -10.04 5.80 3.78
C GLN A 213 -9.11 4.61 4.06
N LYS A 214 -7.80 4.71 3.76
CA LYS A 214 -6.81 3.62 3.96
C LYS A 214 -6.79 3.10 5.39
N TYR A 215 -6.74 4.00 6.37
CA TYR A 215 -6.64 3.69 7.80
C TYR A 215 -7.80 4.26 8.64
N VAL A 216 -8.96 4.52 8.03
CA VAL A 216 -10.13 5.09 8.72
C VAL A 216 -10.60 4.24 9.91
N MET A 217 -10.43 2.90 9.87
CA MET A 217 -10.76 2.02 10.99
C MET A 217 -9.91 2.21 12.25
N PHE A 218 -8.72 2.83 12.13
CA PHE A 218 -7.85 3.14 13.26
C PHE A 218 -7.89 4.62 13.65
N ARG A 219 -8.33 5.51 12.74
CA ARG A 219 -8.64 6.90 13.08
C ARG A 219 -10.01 7.04 13.75
N ASP A 220 -11.01 6.30 13.31
CA ASP A 220 -12.40 6.35 13.81
C ASP A 220 -13.00 4.94 14.02
N PRO A 221 -12.43 4.13 14.93
CA PRO A 221 -12.87 2.75 15.18
C PRO A 221 -14.36 2.65 15.60
N GLN A 222 -14.93 3.71 16.20
CA GLN A 222 -16.35 3.75 16.57
C GLN A 222 -17.30 3.65 15.36
N VAL A 223 -16.87 4.07 14.17
CA VAL A 223 -17.67 3.93 12.94
C VAL A 223 -17.91 2.45 12.59
N PHE A 224 -17.00 1.57 12.98
CA PHE A 224 -17.02 0.15 12.63
C PHE A 224 -17.58 -0.70 13.77
N TYR A 225 -17.09 -0.50 15.00
CA TYR A 225 -17.47 -1.34 16.15
C TYR A 225 -18.69 -0.83 16.93
N MET A 226 -19.18 0.38 16.61
CA MET A 226 -20.38 0.96 17.23
C MET A 226 -21.44 1.34 16.19
N TRP A 227 -21.36 0.82 14.95
CA TRP A 227 -22.18 1.19 13.80
C TRP A 227 -23.71 1.09 14.04
N LYS A 228 -24.17 0.18 14.91
CA LYS A 228 -25.59 0.04 15.30
C LYS A 228 -26.11 1.19 16.19
N LYS A 229 -25.23 2.02 16.77
CA LYS A 229 -25.60 3.13 17.66
C LYS A 229 -25.84 4.40 16.82
N LYS A 230 -27.06 4.96 16.89
CA LYS A 230 -27.44 6.20 16.20
C LYS A 230 -26.50 7.37 16.56
N ASN A 231 -26.38 8.32 15.64
CA ASN A 231 -25.28 9.29 15.50
C ASN A 231 -24.84 10.07 16.76
N ALA A 232 -25.69 10.20 17.79
CA ALA A 232 -25.34 10.84 19.06
C ALA A 232 -24.15 10.19 19.82
N CYS A 233 -23.69 9.00 19.40
CA CYS A 233 -22.57 8.29 20.00
C CYS A 233 -21.37 8.08 19.05
N SER A 234 -21.50 8.35 17.75
CA SER A 234 -20.42 8.16 16.76
C SER A 234 -19.56 9.42 16.59
N SER A 235 -20.12 10.60 16.79
CA SER A 235 -19.39 11.87 16.86
C SER A 235 -18.89 12.14 18.29
N GLY A 236 -17.58 12.04 18.52
CA GLY A 236 -16.94 12.59 19.73
C GLY A 236 -16.52 11.62 20.84
N ILE A 237 -16.24 10.34 20.55
CA ILE A 237 -15.43 9.57 21.50
C ILE A 237 -14.00 10.13 21.55
N ASN A 238 -13.44 10.24 22.76
CA ASN A 238 -12.10 10.80 22.95
C ASN A 238 -10.99 9.84 22.50
N GLN A 239 -9.76 10.35 22.37
CA GLN A 239 -8.62 9.59 21.87
C GLN A 239 -8.32 8.33 22.70
N HIS A 240 -8.43 8.41 24.03
CA HIS A 240 -8.22 7.25 24.90
C HIS A 240 -9.28 6.16 24.69
N ALA A 241 -10.55 6.54 24.46
CA ALA A 241 -11.61 5.60 24.12
C ALA A 241 -11.39 4.94 22.75
N LYS A 242 -10.82 5.66 21.77
CA LYS A 242 -10.41 5.08 20.47
C LYS A 242 -9.30 4.04 20.65
N GLU A 243 -8.29 4.34 21.46
CA GLU A 243 -7.18 3.44 21.79
C GLU A 243 -7.63 2.18 22.52
N LEU A 244 -8.53 2.31 23.50
CA LEU A 244 -9.13 1.17 24.20
C LEU A 244 -9.92 0.28 23.24
N LEU A 245 -10.74 0.86 22.36
CA LEU A 245 -11.55 0.13 21.39
C LEU A 245 -10.67 -0.65 20.38
N ILE A 246 -9.57 -0.05 19.92
CA ILE A 246 -8.58 -0.75 19.06
C ILE A 246 -7.86 -1.86 19.84
N LYS A 247 -7.45 -1.60 21.09
CA LYS A 247 -6.78 -2.60 21.95
C LYS A 247 -7.67 -3.82 22.24
N GLU A 248 -8.96 -3.60 22.47
CA GLU A 248 -9.96 -4.65 22.67
C GLU A 248 -10.08 -5.55 21.42
N HIS A 249 -10.16 -4.95 20.23
CA HIS A 249 -10.50 -5.69 19.01
C HIS A 249 -9.30 -6.28 18.26
N PHE A 250 -8.10 -5.69 18.41
CA PHE A 250 -6.85 -6.12 17.73
C PHE A 250 -5.73 -6.56 18.68
N GLY A 251 -5.87 -6.35 20.00
CA GLY A 251 -4.82 -6.67 21.00
C GLY A 251 -5.02 -7.99 21.75
N GLY A 252 -6.13 -8.69 21.54
CA GLY A 252 -6.41 -10.01 22.11
C GLY A 252 -5.78 -11.17 21.33
N SER A 253 -5.83 -12.38 21.89
CA SER A 253 -5.36 -13.62 21.23
C SER A 253 -6.19 -14.04 20.01
N ALA A 254 -7.35 -13.42 19.80
CA ALA A 254 -8.20 -13.59 18.62
C ALA A 254 -8.72 -12.22 18.18
N LEU A 255 -8.82 -12.02 16.86
CA LEU A 255 -9.38 -10.82 16.24
C LEU A 255 -10.89 -10.72 16.50
N ILE A 256 -11.36 -9.56 16.96
CA ILE A 256 -12.78 -9.25 17.02
C ILE A 256 -13.14 -8.40 15.79
N VAL A 257 -13.96 -8.96 14.90
CA VAL A 257 -14.46 -8.28 13.69
C VAL A 257 -15.75 -7.51 13.98
N PRO A 258 -16.07 -6.43 13.24
CA PRO A 258 -17.36 -5.74 13.35
C PRO A 258 -18.55 -6.68 13.16
N ASP A 259 -19.62 -6.51 13.95
CA ASP A 259 -20.84 -7.34 13.90
C ASP A 259 -21.80 -6.94 12.76
N LEU A 260 -21.21 -6.56 11.62
CA LEU A 260 -21.86 -5.94 10.48
C LEU A 260 -22.85 -6.89 9.80
N GLU A 261 -24.08 -6.40 9.62
CA GLU A 261 -25.17 -7.14 8.97
C GLU A 261 -26.13 -6.17 8.28
N GLY A 262 -26.76 -6.58 7.18
CA GLY A 262 -27.62 -5.67 6.43
C GLY A 262 -28.14 -6.24 5.13
N THR A 263 -29.12 -5.56 4.53
CA THR A 263 -29.53 -5.85 3.16
C THR A 263 -28.50 -5.26 2.20
N LEU A 264 -28.01 -6.07 1.25
CA LEU A 264 -27.30 -5.58 0.08
C LEU A 264 -27.97 -6.10 -1.19
N HIS A 265 -27.85 -5.34 -2.27
CA HIS A 265 -28.32 -5.74 -3.58
C HIS A 265 -27.26 -6.61 -4.26
N LEU A 266 -27.53 -7.91 -4.40
CA LEU A 266 -26.67 -8.86 -5.11
C LEU A 266 -27.04 -8.91 -6.59
N LYS A 267 -26.06 -8.73 -7.49
CA LYS A 267 -26.25 -8.96 -8.93
C LYS A 267 -26.43 -10.46 -9.21
N GLU A 268 -27.35 -10.81 -10.10
CA GLU A 268 -27.46 -12.19 -10.60
C GLU A 268 -26.33 -12.53 -11.60
N ASP A 269 -25.84 -13.77 -11.51
CA ASP A 269 -24.81 -14.30 -12.40
C ASP A 269 -25.30 -14.25 -13.86
N GLY A 270 -24.44 -13.77 -14.78
CA GLY A 270 -24.76 -13.57 -16.20
C GLY A 270 -25.78 -12.47 -16.52
N LYS A 271 -26.44 -11.83 -15.54
CA LYS A 271 -27.58 -10.91 -15.77
C LYS A 271 -27.33 -9.50 -15.23
N LYS A 272 -27.98 -8.50 -15.84
CA LYS A 272 -28.05 -7.11 -15.34
C LYS A 272 -29.29 -6.91 -14.44
N VAL A 273 -29.47 -7.85 -13.50
CA VAL A 273 -30.59 -7.92 -12.55
C VAL A 273 -30.01 -7.98 -11.15
N TRP A 274 -30.58 -7.24 -10.21
CA TRP A 274 -30.11 -7.12 -8.84
C TRP A 274 -31.23 -7.51 -7.87
N LYS A 275 -30.91 -8.27 -6.82
CA LYS A 275 -31.88 -8.77 -5.84
C LYS A 275 -31.39 -8.48 -4.41
N PRO A 276 -32.23 -7.88 -3.55
CA PRO A 276 -31.87 -7.66 -2.14
C PRO A 276 -31.71 -9.02 -1.44
N ARG A 277 -30.62 -9.17 -0.68
CA ARG A 277 -30.40 -10.29 0.24
C ARG A 277 -29.84 -9.76 1.56
N TYR A 278 -30.17 -10.43 2.66
CA TYR A 278 -29.64 -10.10 3.97
C TYR A 278 -28.31 -10.83 4.20
N PHE A 279 -27.24 -10.07 4.41
CA PHE A 279 -25.87 -10.53 4.60
C PHE A 279 -25.37 -10.24 6.01
N MET A 280 -24.37 -11.01 6.43
CA MET A 280 -23.69 -10.92 7.71
C MET A 280 -22.19 -11.11 7.51
N LEU A 281 -21.38 -10.25 8.13
CA LEU A 281 -19.94 -10.39 8.21
C LEU A 281 -19.55 -11.39 9.31
N ARG A 282 -18.54 -12.22 9.04
CA ARG A 282 -17.83 -13.05 10.02
C ARG A 282 -16.33 -12.99 9.68
N ALA A 283 -15.45 -13.40 10.61
CA ALA A 283 -14.00 -13.38 10.36
C ALA A 283 -13.60 -14.24 9.15
N SER A 284 -14.30 -15.35 8.90
CA SER A 284 -14.04 -16.27 7.79
C SER A 284 -14.56 -15.81 6.42
N GLY A 285 -15.45 -14.81 6.35
CA GLY A 285 -16.17 -14.50 5.12
C GLY A 285 -17.49 -13.74 5.29
N ILE A 286 -18.19 -13.54 4.18
CA ILE A 286 -19.58 -13.06 4.17
C ILE A 286 -20.52 -14.27 4.17
N TYR A 287 -21.58 -14.19 4.95
CA TYR A 287 -22.67 -15.17 5.03
C TYR A 287 -23.99 -14.51 4.65
N TYR A 288 -24.98 -15.28 4.22
CA TYR A 288 -26.32 -14.79 3.89
C TYR A 288 -27.41 -15.70 4.45
N VAL A 289 -28.61 -15.15 4.60
CA VAL A 289 -29.81 -15.92 5.00
C VAL A 289 -30.48 -16.51 3.76
N PRO A 290 -30.59 -17.85 3.61
CA PRO A 290 -31.35 -18.45 2.52
C PRO A 290 -32.85 -18.11 2.60
N LYS A 291 -33.55 -18.08 1.45
CA LYS A 291 -34.98 -17.74 1.42
C LYS A 291 -35.78 -18.75 2.24
N GLY A 292 -36.52 -18.28 3.25
CA GLY A 292 -37.32 -19.12 4.15
C GLY A 292 -36.55 -19.66 5.37
N LYS A 293 -35.32 -19.21 5.61
CA LYS A 293 -34.54 -19.52 6.81
C LYS A 293 -34.49 -18.35 7.80
N THR A 294 -34.09 -18.64 9.04
CA THR A 294 -33.96 -17.67 10.12
C THR A 294 -32.59 -16.97 10.09
N LYS A 295 -32.38 -15.97 10.95
CA LYS A 295 -31.06 -15.36 11.19
C LYS A 295 -30.17 -16.15 12.18
N SER A 296 -30.58 -17.35 12.59
CA SER A 296 -29.79 -18.17 13.53
C SER A 296 -28.50 -18.66 12.88
N SER A 297 -27.44 -18.86 13.68
CA SER A 297 -26.10 -19.20 13.16
C SER A 297 -26.09 -20.50 12.33
N SER A 298 -26.94 -21.47 12.69
CA SER A 298 -27.11 -22.75 12.00
C SER A 298 -27.89 -22.67 10.68
N ASP A 299 -28.57 -21.56 10.41
CA ASP A 299 -29.33 -21.32 9.17
C ASP A 299 -28.54 -20.53 8.12
N LEU A 300 -27.34 -20.02 8.46
CA LEU A 300 -26.55 -19.16 7.59
C LEU A 300 -25.78 -19.97 6.54
N ALA A 301 -25.96 -19.60 5.27
CA ALA A 301 -25.12 -20.11 4.19
C ALA A 301 -23.90 -19.20 4.00
N CYS A 302 -22.71 -19.78 3.83
CA CYS A 302 -21.55 -19.01 3.39
C CYS A 302 -21.81 -18.46 1.97
N PHE A 303 -21.49 -17.18 1.76
CA PHE A 303 -21.53 -16.54 0.45
C PHE A 303 -20.15 -16.55 -0.22
N VAL A 304 -19.11 -16.21 0.53
CA VAL A 304 -17.70 -16.19 0.07
C VAL A 304 -16.73 -16.14 1.25
N HIS A 305 -15.62 -16.85 1.15
CA HIS A 305 -14.51 -16.82 2.12
C HIS A 305 -13.44 -15.80 1.73
N PHE A 306 -12.90 -15.05 2.71
CA PHE A 306 -11.96 -13.95 2.44
C PHE A 306 -10.53 -14.37 2.11
N GLU A 307 -10.14 -15.59 2.45
CA GLU A 307 -8.83 -16.17 2.12
C GLU A 307 -8.49 -15.96 0.62
N LYS A 308 -9.37 -16.44 -0.26
CA LYS A 308 -9.14 -16.53 -1.71
C LYS A 308 -9.72 -15.37 -2.54
N VAL A 309 -10.19 -14.28 -1.93
CA VAL A 309 -10.72 -13.11 -2.67
C VAL A 309 -10.18 -11.79 -2.14
N ASN A 310 -10.03 -10.81 -3.03
CA ASN A 310 -9.77 -9.42 -2.68
C ASN A 310 -11.02 -8.56 -2.90
N VAL A 311 -11.15 -7.49 -2.13
CA VAL A 311 -12.25 -6.51 -2.23
C VAL A 311 -11.83 -5.31 -3.06
N TYR A 312 -12.72 -4.89 -3.95
CA TYR A 312 -12.52 -3.77 -4.86
C TYR A 312 -13.72 -2.81 -4.79
N THR A 313 -13.44 -1.51 -4.79
CA THR A 313 -14.44 -0.47 -5.08
C THR A 313 -14.61 -0.35 -6.59
N THR A 314 -15.78 0.11 -7.05
CA THR A 314 -16.15 0.03 -8.47
C THR A 314 -16.78 1.34 -8.96
N SER A 315 -16.67 1.64 -10.25
CA SER A 315 -17.14 2.90 -10.82
C SER A 315 -18.24 2.69 -11.88
N ASN A 316 -19.22 3.61 -11.89
CA ASN A 316 -20.28 3.70 -12.92
C ASN A 316 -21.14 2.42 -13.17
N TYR A 317 -21.29 1.55 -12.16
CA TYR A 317 -22.04 0.29 -12.29
C TYR A 317 -23.56 0.47 -12.51
N LYS A 318 -24.12 1.65 -12.20
CA LYS A 318 -25.48 2.04 -12.61
C LYS A 318 -25.62 2.12 -14.13
N GLN A 319 -24.58 2.53 -14.86
CA GLN A 319 -24.56 2.49 -16.32
C GLN A 319 -24.21 1.09 -16.85
N LYS A 320 -23.06 0.50 -16.44
CA LYS A 320 -22.55 -0.77 -16.97
C LYS A 320 -23.49 -1.96 -16.69
N TYR A 321 -23.95 -2.11 -15.45
CA TYR A 321 -24.70 -3.30 -15.00
C TYR A 321 -26.12 -3.03 -14.51
N LYS A 322 -26.63 -1.79 -14.64
CA LYS A 322 -27.95 -1.37 -14.12
C LYS A 322 -28.10 -1.59 -12.61
N ALA A 323 -27.03 -1.33 -11.86
CA ALA A 323 -27.06 -1.32 -10.39
C ALA A 323 -28.03 -0.25 -9.85
N PRO A 324 -28.68 -0.47 -8.70
CA PRO A 324 -29.55 0.54 -8.05
C PRO A 324 -28.84 1.88 -7.81
N THR A 325 -27.61 1.81 -7.31
CA THR A 325 -26.73 2.97 -7.04
C THR A 325 -25.37 2.77 -7.73
N ASN A 326 -24.45 3.73 -7.59
CA ASN A 326 -23.03 3.52 -7.94
C ASN A 326 -22.19 3.05 -6.75
N PHE A 327 -22.79 2.86 -5.56
CA PHE A 327 -22.09 2.47 -4.34
C PHE A 327 -21.86 0.95 -4.30
N CYS A 328 -21.08 0.46 -5.25
CA CYS A 328 -20.87 -0.96 -5.52
C CYS A 328 -19.46 -1.42 -5.13
N PHE A 329 -19.36 -2.62 -4.56
CA PHE A 329 -18.11 -3.33 -4.36
C PHE A 329 -18.12 -4.70 -5.05
N MET A 330 -16.92 -5.18 -5.38
CA MET A 330 -16.66 -6.45 -6.02
C MET A 330 -15.78 -7.33 -5.12
N LEU A 331 -16.04 -8.65 -5.16
CA LEU A 331 -15.18 -9.68 -4.61
C LEU A 331 -14.76 -10.63 -5.75
N LYS A 332 -13.45 -10.75 -5.98
CA LYS A 332 -12.86 -11.67 -6.99
C LYS A 332 -11.56 -12.30 -6.48
N HIS A 333 -11.21 -13.47 -7.02
CA HIS A 333 -9.88 -14.04 -6.87
C HIS A 333 -8.86 -13.20 -7.66
N PRO A 334 -7.62 -12.97 -7.16
CA PRO A 334 -6.64 -12.09 -7.83
C PRO A 334 -6.38 -12.41 -9.31
N CYS A 335 -6.23 -13.69 -9.68
CA CYS A 335 -5.98 -14.09 -11.08
C CYS A 335 -7.17 -13.88 -12.04
N ILE A 336 -8.36 -13.51 -11.55
CA ILE A 336 -9.48 -13.16 -12.43
C ILE A 336 -9.30 -11.72 -12.90
N GLN A 337 -9.03 -11.55 -14.18
CA GLN A 337 -8.71 -10.25 -14.82
C GLN A 337 -9.72 -9.86 -15.92
N LYS A 338 -10.84 -10.60 -16.05
CA LYS A 338 -11.89 -10.43 -17.07
C LYS A 338 -13.25 -10.83 -16.49
N GLU A 339 -14.37 -10.48 -17.16
CA GLU A 339 -15.72 -10.83 -16.68
C GLU A 339 -15.89 -12.36 -16.50
N SER A 340 -16.39 -12.78 -15.32
CA SER A 340 -16.53 -14.19 -14.94
C SER A 340 -17.67 -14.38 -13.93
N HIS A 341 -18.33 -15.54 -13.96
CA HIS A 341 -19.37 -15.94 -13.01
C HIS A 341 -18.84 -16.17 -11.58
N TYR A 342 -17.53 -16.33 -11.41
CA TYR A 342 -16.89 -16.40 -10.08
C TYR A 342 -16.78 -15.02 -9.41
N ILE A 343 -16.89 -13.91 -10.15
CA ILE A 343 -16.91 -12.56 -9.60
C ILE A 343 -18.26 -12.29 -8.94
N LYS A 344 -18.25 -11.81 -7.69
CA LYS A 344 -19.47 -11.40 -6.97
C LYS A 344 -19.55 -9.89 -6.80
N PHE A 345 -20.71 -9.35 -7.14
CA PHE A 345 -21.00 -7.92 -7.24
C PHE A 345 -22.10 -7.54 -6.25
N LEU A 346 -21.82 -6.58 -5.36
CA LEU A 346 -22.74 -6.14 -4.32
C LEU A 346 -22.91 -4.62 -4.40
N CYS A 347 -24.15 -4.15 -4.28
CA CYS A 347 -24.53 -2.75 -4.31
C CYS A 347 -25.14 -2.35 -2.96
N CYS A 348 -24.59 -1.29 -2.38
CA CYS A 348 -25.11 -0.62 -1.19
C CYS A 348 -26.12 0.47 -1.58
N ASP A 349 -26.90 0.95 -0.62
CA ASP A 349 -27.88 2.01 -0.84
C ASP A 349 -27.26 3.41 -0.73
N ASP A 350 -26.16 3.55 0.02
CA ASP A 350 -25.38 4.78 0.19
C ASP A 350 -23.85 4.53 0.32
N GLU A 351 -23.07 5.61 0.26
CA GLU A 351 -21.61 5.56 0.36
C GLU A 351 -21.12 5.15 1.75
N HIS A 352 -21.80 5.56 2.82
CA HIS A 352 -21.43 5.20 4.19
C HIS A 352 -21.45 3.67 4.37
N THR A 353 -22.50 3.03 3.88
CA THR A 353 -22.68 1.58 3.85
C THR A 353 -21.61 0.90 3.00
N LEU A 354 -21.23 1.47 1.84
CA LEU A 354 -20.09 0.98 1.04
C LEU A 354 -18.78 1.03 1.83
N GLN A 355 -18.44 2.16 2.43
CA GLN A 355 -17.21 2.32 3.22
C GLN A 355 -17.21 1.38 4.45
N LEU A 356 -18.36 1.22 5.10
CA LEU A 356 -18.54 0.32 6.24
C LEU A 356 -18.29 -1.15 5.85
N TRP A 357 -18.89 -1.63 4.75
CA TRP A 357 -18.66 -3.00 4.26
C TRP A 357 -17.23 -3.22 3.76
N VAL A 358 -16.70 -2.36 2.88
CA VAL A 358 -15.36 -2.54 2.29
C VAL A 358 -14.28 -2.56 3.38
N ASN A 359 -14.32 -1.63 4.34
CA ASN A 359 -13.32 -1.59 5.40
C ASN A 359 -13.52 -2.69 6.45
N SER A 360 -14.75 -3.12 6.74
CA SER A 360 -14.97 -4.26 7.64
C SER A 360 -14.54 -5.60 7.00
N ILE A 361 -14.64 -5.73 5.68
CA ILE A 361 -14.05 -6.85 4.92
C ILE A 361 -12.52 -6.82 5.00
N ARG A 362 -11.89 -5.65 4.87
CA ARG A 362 -10.42 -5.50 5.07
C ARG A 362 -10.00 -5.90 6.49
N ILE A 363 -10.73 -5.46 7.52
CA ILE A 363 -10.50 -5.88 8.92
C ILE A 363 -10.59 -7.41 9.04
N ALA A 364 -11.65 -8.03 8.50
CA ALA A 364 -11.84 -9.48 8.60
C ALA A 364 -10.79 -10.30 7.82
N LYS A 365 -10.35 -9.82 6.65
CA LYS A 365 -9.33 -10.50 5.81
C LYS A 365 -7.91 -10.39 6.38
N TYR A 366 -7.51 -9.20 6.83
CA TYR A 366 -6.11 -8.90 7.16
C TYR A 366 -5.83 -8.74 8.67
N GLY A 367 -6.86 -8.57 9.49
CA GLY A 367 -6.80 -8.64 10.95
C GLY A 367 -5.71 -7.76 11.59
N THR A 368 -4.88 -8.39 12.43
CA THR A 368 -3.82 -7.72 13.17
C THR A 368 -2.69 -7.19 12.28
N VAL A 369 -2.45 -7.79 11.11
CA VAL A 369 -1.45 -7.30 10.15
C VAL A 369 -1.84 -5.93 9.59
N LEU A 370 -3.15 -5.69 9.39
CA LEU A 370 -3.64 -4.37 8.97
C LEU A 370 -3.38 -3.29 10.03
N TYR A 371 -3.43 -3.64 11.31
CA TYR A 371 -3.08 -2.74 12.41
C TYR A 371 -1.56 -2.52 12.53
N GLN A 372 -0.75 -3.57 12.30
CA GLN A 372 0.72 -3.45 12.20
C GLN A 372 1.14 -2.51 11.05
N ASN A 373 0.44 -2.57 9.91
CA ASN A 373 0.67 -1.68 8.76
C ASN A 373 0.43 -0.20 9.12
N TYR A 374 -0.66 0.08 9.85
CA TYR A 374 -0.95 1.41 10.41
C TYR A 374 0.12 1.85 11.42
N GLN A 375 0.51 1.00 12.37
CA GLN A 375 1.57 1.29 13.34
C GLN A 375 2.93 1.52 12.66
N ALA A 376 3.23 0.88 11.54
CA ALA A 376 4.41 1.13 10.74
C ALA A 376 4.32 2.49 10.02
N ALA A 377 3.18 2.80 9.39
CA ALA A 377 2.94 4.07 8.70
C ALA A 377 3.10 5.27 9.64
N VAL A 378 2.46 5.23 10.81
CA VAL A 378 2.52 6.31 11.81
C VAL A 378 3.96 6.54 12.30
N ARG A 379 4.69 5.47 12.65
CA ARG A 379 6.09 5.58 13.09
C ARG A 379 6.98 6.20 12.01
N ARG A 380 6.87 5.72 10.77
CA ARG A 380 7.68 6.19 9.63
C ARG A 380 7.43 7.69 9.36
N ALA A 381 6.17 8.12 9.34
CA ALA A 381 5.79 9.52 9.18
C ALA A 381 6.38 10.42 10.29
N SER A 382 6.28 10.01 11.57
CA SER A 382 6.87 10.76 12.69
C SER A 382 8.40 10.86 12.63
N THR A 383 9.10 9.81 12.19
CA THR A 383 10.56 9.86 11.99
C THR A 383 10.94 10.86 10.90
N LEU A 384 10.27 10.83 9.74
CA LEU A 384 10.54 11.73 8.62
C LEU A 384 10.27 13.21 8.99
N GLN A 385 9.16 13.50 9.67
CA GLN A 385 8.84 14.84 10.18
C GLN A 385 9.86 15.36 11.21
N THR A 386 10.49 14.47 11.99
CA THR A 386 11.54 14.85 12.94
C THR A 386 12.83 15.24 12.21
N LEU A 387 13.21 14.50 11.16
CA LEU A 387 14.41 14.78 10.36
C LEU A 387 14.30 16.09 9.59
N THR A 388 13.15 16.37 8.94
CA THR A 388 12.93 17.64 8.22
C THR A 388 12.92 18.85 9.17
N SER A 389 12.43 18.68 10.40
CA SER A 389 12.45 19.70 11.45
C SER A 389 13.86 19.98 11.99
N ALA A 390 14.70 18.95 12.11
CA ALA A 390 16.10 19.10 12.54
C ALA A 390 16.92 19.88 11.50
N GLY A 391 16.85 19.49 10.21
CA GLY A 391 17.59 20.14 9.13
C GLY A 391 17.24 21.63 8.91
N HIS A 392 16.08 22.09 9.39
CA HIS A 392 15.74 23.51 9.40
C HIS A 392 16.39 24.30 10.54
N LYS A 393 16.64 23.68 11.71
CA LYS A 393 17.32 24.37 12.82
C LYS A 393 18.79 24.64 12.51
N ASP A 394 19.51 23.68 11.94
CA ASP A 394 20.94 23.83 11.65
C ASP A 394 21.22 24.92 10.61
N ARG A 395 20.26 25.20 9.70
CA ARG A 395 20.35 26.33 8.76
C ARG A 395 20.08 27.70 9.38
N SER A 396 19.44 27.77 10.56
CA SER A 396 19.08 29.05 11.22
C SER A 396 20.19 29.65 12.09
N ASN A 397 21.21 28.87 12.49
CA ASN A 397 22.23 29.31 13.44
C ASN A 397 23.50 29.92 12.75
N GLY A 398 23.41 30.21 11.45
CA GLY A 398 24.55 30.48 10.56
C GLY A 398 24.95 31.95 10.36
N HIS A 399 24.44 32.92 11.15
CA HIS A 399 24.88 34.32 11.02
C HIS A 399 24.81 35.11 12.34
N ALA A 400 25.91 35.12 13.08
CA ALA A 400 26.09 35.93 14.30
C ALA A 400 27.39 36.74 14.23
N SER A 401 27.40 37.82 13.43
CA SER A 401 28.54 38.73 13.35
C SER A 401 28.65 39.60 14.60
N ARG A 402 29.82 39.59 15.23
CA ARG A 402 30.14 40.35 16.45
C ARG A 402 30.29 41.85 16.17
N THR A 403 29.70 42.70 17.00
CA THR A 403 30.10 44.11 17.18
C THR A 403 30.10 44.52 18.65
N SER A 404 30.99 45.44 19.00
CA SER A 404 31.36 45.80 20.39
C SER A 404 30.56 47.01 20.93
N PRO A 405 30.52 47.24 22.26
CA PRO A 405 29.58 48.20 22.88
C PRO A 405 30.15 49.61 23.16
N SER A 406 29.21 50.51 23.51
CA SER A 406 29.33 51.79 24.24
C SER A 406 29.77 53.06 23.48
N LYS A 407 28.89 54.08 23.48
CA LYS A 407 28.97 55.25 24.38
C LYS A 407 27.67 56.09 24.34
N ALA A 408 27.42 56.82 25.42
CA ALA A 408 26.51 57.98 25.53
C ALA A 408 27.39 59.25 25.67
N THR A 409 26.92 60.50 25.63
CA THR A 409 25.57 61.11 25.75
C THR A 409 25.18 61.87 24.45
N ASP A 410 24.51 63.04 24.31
CA ASP A 410 24.02 64.10 25.22
C ASP A 410 23.00 65.06 24.52
N ALA A 411 22.55 66.08 25.27
CA ALA A 411 21.93 67.36 24.84
C ALA A 411 20.43 67.43 24.44
N ASP A 412 19.67 68.04 25.37
CA ASP A 412 18.25 68.41 25.42
C ASP A 412 17.58 69.11 24.21
N GLY A 413 16.22 69.09 24.21
CA GLY A 413 15.37 69.80 23.22
C GLY A 413 13.95 70.23 23.64
N TYR A 414 13.40 69.78 24.78
CA TYR A 414 12.10 70.22 25.37
C TYR A 414 10.81 69.93 24.51
N PRO A 415 9.55 70.09 25.01
CA PRO A 415 8.56 69.00 24.90
C PRO A 415 7.18 69.41 24.32
N HIS A 416 6.28 68.42 24.16
CA HIS A 416 4.83 68.62 24.26
C HIS A 416 4.12 67.33 24.74
N GLU A 417 2.96 67.49 25.39
CA GLU A 417 2.22 66.43 26.11
C GLU A 417 1.29 65.54 25.24
N PRO A 418 0.93 64.33 25.72
CA PRO A 418 -0.17 63.48 25.23
C PRO A 418 -1.47 63.72 26.03
N PRO A 419 -2.56 62.91 25.88
CA PRO A 419 -3.10 62.14 24.75
C PRO A 419 -4.46 62.77 24.30
N PRO A 420 -5.47 62.09 23.68
CA PRO A 420 -6.23 60.98 24.29
C PRO A 420 -6.53 59.78 23.35
N SER A 421 -6.88 58.63 23.93
CA SER A 421 -7.50 57.51 23.22
C SER A 421 -9.02 57.70 23.11
N PHE A 422 -9.62 57.36 21.96
CA PHE A 422 -11.07 57.41 21.74
C PHE A 422 -11.64 56.03 21.37
N ILE A 423 -12.54 55.52 22.21
CA ILE A 423 -13.42 54.38 21.93
C ILE A 423 -14.84 54.78 22.37
N PRO A 424 -15.81 54.90 21.45
CA PRO A 424 -17.22 55.08 21.81
C PRO A 424 -17.89 53.75 22.21
N PRO A 425 -18.92 53.76 23.09
CA PRO A 425 -19.65 52.57 23.51
C PRO A 425 -20.74 52.13 22.49
N PRO A 426 -21.26 50.89 22.59
CA PRO A 426 -22.41 50.45 21.79
C PRO A 426 -23.74 51.09 22.25
N PRO A 427 -24.69 51.35 21.34
CA PRO A 427 -26.00 51.90 21.68
C PRO A 427 -26.96 50.86 22.30
N PRO A 428 -27.99 51.27 23.08
CA PRO A 428 -28.92 50.36 23.73
C PRO A 428 -30.05 49.89 22.80
N GLY A 429 -30.63 48.72 23.09
CA GLY A 429 -31.87 48.26 22.45
C GLY A 429 -33.12 48.78 23.16
N HIS A 430 -34.22 48.92 22.41
CA HIS A 430 -35.58 49.09 22.95
C HIS A 430 -36.52 48.10 22.27
N ALA A 431 -37.45 47.54 23.06
CA ALA A 431 -38.47 46.61 22.60
C ALA A 431 -39.84 47.29 22.56
N HIS A 432 -40.63 46.98 21.52
CA HIS A 432 -42.08 47.18 21.36
C HIS A 432 -42.49 46.42 20.07
N VAL A 433 -43.61 45.70 19.98
CA VAL A 433 -44.69 45.39 20.96
C VAL A 433 -44.87 43.87 21.01
#